data_AF-A0A951AKQ2-F1
#
_entry.id   AF-A0A951AKQ2-F1
#
_cell.length_a   1.000
_cell.length_b   1.000
_cell.length_c   1.000
_cell.angle_alpha   90.00
_cell.angle_beta   90.00
_cell.angle_gamma   90.00
#
_symmetry.space_group_name_H-M   'P 1'
#
loop_
_entity.id
_entity.type
_entity.pdbx_description
1 polymer ?
#
loop_
_entity_poly.entity_id
_entity_poly.type
_entity_poly.pdbx_seq_one_letter_code
_entity_poly.pdbx_strand_id
1 'polypeptide(L)'
;WLAFDRVIKLAQACNCGAEQDIARWRKIRAQIQREVCERGYNSAKKSFTQYYGSDALDASLLIMPLISFLPATDPRVVGTVEAIKRELMQDGFVLRYLPEQENVDGLPGTEGVFLPCSFWLADALYLIGRKKEARELFERLLEIQNDLGLLSEEYSPKSKRQLGNFPQAFSHVSLVNAALLLSDQHPEIG
;
A
#
# COMPACT_ATOMS: atom_id res chain seq x y z
N TRP A 1 6.24 -5.34 -12.45
CA TRP A 1 6.46 -4.00 -13.03
C TRP A 1 7.66 -3.29 -12.40
N LEU A 2 7.65 -3.08 -11.07
CA LEU A 2 8.68 -2.29 -10.36
C LEU A 2 10.11 -2.80 -10.57
N ALA A 3 10.33 -4.11 -10.55
CA ALA A 3 11.65 -4.68 -10.81
C ALA A 3 12.23 -4.23 -12.17
N PHE A 4 11.41 -4.24 -13.23
CA PHE A 4 11.82 -3.73 -14.54
C PHE A 4 12.06 -2.22 -14.52
N ASP A 5 11.21 -1.46 -13.82
CA ASP A 5 11.42 -0.01 -13.65
C ASP A 5 12.78 0.30 -13.00
N ARG A 6 13.08 -0.36 -11.88
CA ARG A 6 14.30 -0.13 -11.10
C ARG A 6 15.55 -0.61 -11.82
N VAL A 7 15.52 -1.78 -12.50
CA VAL A 7 16.69 -2.24 -13.27
C VAL A 7 16.98 -1.35 -14.48
N ILE A 8 15.96 -0.78 -15.13
CA ILE A 8 16.15 0.19 -16.21
C ILE A 8 16.79 1.46 -15.65
N LYS A 9 16.25 2.05 -14.56
CA LYS A 9 16.81 3.25 -13.93
C LYS A 9 18.26 3.02 -13.50
N LEU A 10 18.55 1.88 -12.86
CA LEU A 10 19.89 1.49 -12.44
C LEU A 10 20.84 1.36 -13.63
N ALA A 11 20.42 0.65 -14.68
CA ALA A 11 21.28 0.41 -15.84
C ALA A 11 21.68 1.70 -16.54
N GLN A 12 20.74 2.64 -16.66
CA GLN A 12 21.00 3.96 -17.22
C GLN A 12 21.91 4.81 -16.32
N ALA A 13 21.70 4.78 -15.00
CA ALA A 13 22.51 5.56 -14.06
C ALA A 13 23.95 5.06 -13.96
N CYS A 14 24.16 3.75 -14.03
CA CYS A 14 25.49 3.13 -13.95
C CYS A 14 26.20 3.01 -15.31
N ASN A 15 25.53 3.37 -16.41
CA ASN A 15 26.02 3.17 -17.78
C ASN A 15 26.54 1.72 -17.99
N CYS A 16 25.83 0.73 -17.44
CA CYS A 16 26.19 -0.66 -17.65
C CYS A 16 25.78 -1.03 -19.08
N GLY A 17 26.68 -1.71 -19.81
CA GLY A 17 26.50 -2.06 -21.23
C GLY A 17 25.39 -3.09 -21.48
N ALA A 18 24.17 -2.77 -21.07
CA ALA A 18 22.95 -3.57 -21.12
C ALA A 18 21.90 -2.93 -22.06
N GLU A 19 22.33 -2.12 -23.03
CA GLU A 19 21.46 -1.32 -23.89
C GLU A 19 20.42 -2.18 -24.63
N GLN A 20 20.83 -3.38 -25.05
CA GLN A 20 19.95 -4.33 -25.73
C GLN A 20 18.84 -4.88 -24.80
N ASP A 21 19.16 -5.10 -23.53
CA ASP A 21 18.20 -5.58 -22.53
C ASP A 21 17.26 -4.47 -22.05
N ILE A 22 17.73 -3.22 -21.97
CA ILE A 22 16.91 -2.06 -21.59
C ILE A 22 15.68 -1.93 -22.50
N ALA A 23 15.85 -2.08 -23.81
CA ALA A 23 14.75 -2.00 -24.77
C ALA A 23 13.70 -3.09 -24.50
N ARG A 24 14.14 -4.33 -24.23
CA ARG A 24 13.28 -5.45 -23.87
C ARG A 24 12.56 -5.21 -22.54
N TRP A 25 13.27 -4.78 -21.50
CA TRP A 25 12.69 -4.50 -20.18
C TRP A 25 11.67 -3.38 -20.23
N ARG A 26 11.91 -2.32 -21.01
CA ARG A 26 10.93 -1.24 -21.22
C ARG A 26 9.63 -1.77 -21.83
N LYS A 27 9.74 -2.63 -22.84
CA LYS A 27 8.57 -3.26 -23.48
C LYS A 27 7.78 -4.08 -22.46
N ILE A 28 8.44 -4.90 -21.65
CA ILE A 28 7.78 -5.73 -20.62
C ILE A 28 7.16 -4.85 -19.53
N ARG A 29 7.88 -3.85 -19.02
CA ARG A 29 7.35 -2.87 -18.05
C ARG A 29 6.07 -2.22 -18.58
N ALA A 30 6.08 -1.73 -19.82
CA ALA A 30 4.92 -1.09 -20.44
C ALA A 30 3.76 -2.09 -20.67
N GLN A 31 4.05 -3.32 -21.04
CA GLN A 31 3.04 -4.37 -21.20
C GLN A 31 2.34 -4.67 -19.87
N ILE A 32 3.10 -4.88 -18.78
CA ILE A 32 2.52 -5.14 -17.46
C ILE A 32 1.67 -3.94 -17.01
N GLN A 33 2.14 -2.71 -17.22
CA GLN A 33 1.39 -1.51 -16.83
C GLN A 33 0.05 -1.42 -17.55
N ARG A 34 0.04 -1.61 -18.88
CA ARG A 34 -1.19 -1.61 -19.68
C ARG A 34 -2.15 -2.70 -19.23
N GLU A 35 -1.66 -3.93 -19.09
CA GLU A 35 -2.50 -5.06 -18.71
C GLU A 35 -3.16 -4.86 -17.34
N VAL A 36 -2.39 -4.42 -16.33
CA VAL A 36 -2.94 -4.14 -15.00
C VAL A 36 -3.95 -2.99 -15.06
N CYS A 37 -3.68 -1.93 -15.83
CA CYS A 37 -4.63 -0.82 -16.01
C CYS A 37 -5.93 -1.23 -16.72
N GLU A 38 -5.85 -2.13 -17.69
CA GLU A 38 -7.00 -2.57 -18.50
C GLU A 38 -7.83 -3.62 -17.78
N ARG A 39 -7.19 -4.57 -17.10
CA ARG A 39 -7.85 -5.76 -16.52
C ARG A 39 -8.05 -5.68 -15.02
N GLY A 40 -7.24 -4.87 -14.33
CA GLY A 40 -7.28 -4.73 -12.87
C GLY A 40 -8.09 -3.54 -12.39
N TYR A 41 -8.50 -2.62 -13.27
CA TYR A 41 -9.31 -1.46 -12.89
C TYR A 41 -10.80 -1.74 -13.11
N ASN A 42 -11.59 -1.66 -12.03
CA ASN A 42 -13.04 -1.77 -12.07
C ASN A 42 -13.66 -0.37 -12.13
N SER A 43 -14.22 -0.01 -13.29
CA SER A 43 -14.83 1.31 -13.51
C SER A 43 -16.09 1.57 -12.69
N ALA A 44 -16.85 0.52 -12.36
CA ALA A 44 -18.05 0.63 -11.53
C ALA A 44 -17.68 0.94 -10.07
N LYS A 45 -16.64 0.29 -9.53
CA LYS A 45 -16.10 0.60 -8.19
C LYS A 45 -15.18 1.84 -8.17
N LYS A 46 -14.75 2.30 -9.34
CA LYS A 46 -13.74 3.36 -9.51
C LYS A 46 -12.44 3.05 -8.76
N SER A 47 -12.02 1.79 -8.79
CA SER A 47 -10.88 1.29 -8.01
C SER A 47 -10.19 0.17 -8.78
N PHE A 48 -8.89 0.00 -8.54
CA PHE A 48 -8.25 -1.29 -8.78
C PHE A 48 -8.82 -2.35 -7.83
N THR A 49 -8.80 -3.61 -8.24
CA THR A 49 -9.32 -4.74 -7.47
C THR A 49 -8.23 -5.77 -7.17
N GLN A 50 -8.47 -6.60 -6.17
CA GLN A 50 -7.50 -7.55 -5.61
C GLN A 50 -6.93 -8.51 -6.67
N TYR A 51 -7.78 -8.97 -7.58
CA TYR A 51 -7.38 -9.78 -8.74
C TYR A 51 -8.30 -9.50 -9.94
N TYR A 52 -7.83 -9.87 -11.14
CA TYR A 52 -8.55 -9.57 -12.39
C TYR A 52 -9.95 -10.20 -12.43
N GLY A 53 -10.93 -9.38 -12.79
CA GLY A 53 -12.33 -9.80 -12.87
C GLY A 53 -13.07 -9.81 -11.53
N SER A 54 -12.40 -9.52 -10.41
CA SER A 54 -13.03 -9.37 -9.10
C SER A 54 -13.59 -7.96 -8.88
N ASP A 55 -14.50 -7.84 -7.92
CA ASP A 55 -14.92 -6.60 -7.30
C ASP A 55 -14.38 -6.43 -5.86
N ALA A 56 -13.65 -7.43 -5.35
CA ALA A 56 -12.99 -7.41 -4.05
C ALA A 56 -11.79 -6.44 -4.03
N LEU A 57 -11.54 -5.86 -2.85
CA LEU A 57 -10.43 -4.93 -2.59
C LEU A 57 -9.38 -5.60 -1.71
N ASP A 58 -8.12 -5.25 -1.94
CA ASP A 58 -7.01 -5.57 -1.04
C ASP A 58 -6.18 -4.31 -0.79
N ALA A 59 -5.83 -4.06 0.46
CA ALA A 59 -5.10 -2.88 0.90
C ALA A 59 -3.68 -2.78 0.32
N SER A 60 -3.09 -3.87 -0.21
CA SER A 60 -1.84 -3.84 -0.97
C SER A 60 -1.91 -2.95 -2.21
N LEU A 61 -3.11 -2.65 -2.73
CA LEU A 61 -3.31 -1.68 -3.81
C LEU A 61 -2.89 -0.27 -3.40
N LEU A 62 -2.85 0.06 -2.11
CA LEU A 62 -2.34 1.33 -1.59
C LEU A 62 -0.86 1.54 -1.91
N ILE A 63 -0.09 0.48 -2.19
CA ILE A 63 1.33 0.57 -2.59
C ILE A 63 1.50 1.23 -3.96
N MET A 64 0.46 1.25 -4.80
CA MET A 64 0.52 1.75 -6.18
C MET A 64 1.13 3.16 -6.32
N PRO A 65 0.67 4.20 -5.56
CA PRO A 65 1.31 5.51 -5.57
C PRO A 65 2.72 5.52 -4.96
N LEU A 66 3.00 4.71 -3.94
CA LEU A 66 4.31 4.67 -3.25
C LEU A 66 5.44 4.22 -4.18
N ILE A 67 5.12 3.31 -5.11
CA ILE A 67 6.09 2.79 -6.09
C ILE A 67 6.03 3.50 -7.43
N SER A 68 5.24 4.57 -7.54
CA SER A 68 5.01 5.34 -8.77
C SER A 68 4.50 4.49 -9.95
N PHE A 69 3.72 3.44 -9.67
CA PHE A 69 3.12 2.63 -10.73
C PHE A 69 2.16 3.46 -11.60
N LEU A 70 1.43 4.38 -10.95
CA LEU A 70 0.71 5.49 -11.57
C LEU A 70 0.98 6.77 -10.76
N PRO A 71 0.85 7.97 -11.35
CA PRO A 71 0.92 9.22 -10.60
C PRO A 71 -0.09 9.23 -9.45
N ALA A 72 0.27 9.79 -8.30
CA ALA A 72 -0.64 9.89 -7.16
C ALA A 72 -1.91 10.70 -7.49
N THR A 73 -1.81 11.64 -8.43
CA THR A 73 -2.94 12.44 -8.93
C THR A 73 -3.79 11.72 -9.98
N ASP A 74 -3.44 10.50 -10.40
CA ASP A 74 -4.25 9.73 -11.35
C ASP A 74 -5.63 9.41 -10.71
N PRO A 75 -6.76 9.72 -11.38
CA PRO A 75 -8.09 9.48 -10.82
C PRO A 75 -8.33 8.03 -10.39
N ARG A 76 -7.65 7.06 -11.01
CA ARG A 76 -7.75 5.64 -10.66
C ARG A 76 -7.04 5.34 -9.35
N VAL A 77 -5.92 6.00 -9.08
CA VAL A 77 -5.19 5.90 -7.80
C VAL A 77 -6.03 6.53 -6.70
N VAL A 78 -6.48 7.77 -6.90
CA VAL A 78 -7.33 8.48 -5.93
C VAL A 78 -8.60 7.68 -5.62
N GLY A 79 -9.28 7.17 -6.66
CA GLY A 79 -10.46 6.33 -6.49
C GLY A 79 -10.19 5.05 -5.71
N THR A 80 -9.03 4.42 -5.89
CA THR A 80 -8.62 3.22 -5.15
C THR A 80 -8.36 3.52 -3.68
N VAL A 81 -7.67 4.63 -3.37
CA VAL A 81 -7.45 5.06 -1.97
C VAL A 81 -8.78 5.32 -1.28
N GLU A 82 -9.70 6.05 -1.94
CA GLU A 82 -11.03 6.33 -1.36
C GLU A 82 -11.91 5.08 -1.24
N ALA A 83 -11.78 4.11 -2.15
CA ALA A 83 -12.48 2.83 -2.06
C ALA A 83 -12.01 2.00 -0.87
N ILE A 84 -10.70 1.87 -0.69
CA ILE A 84 -10.11 1.16 0.45
C ILE A 84 -10.46 1.86 1.77
N LYS A 85 -10.38 3.19 1.81
CA LYS A 85 -10.79 3.97 2.97
C LYS A 85 -12.27 3.72 3.35
N ARG A 86 -13.15 3.61 2.36
CA ARG A 86 -14.59 3.40 2.59
C ARG A 86 -14.92 1.97 3.00
N GLU A 87 -14.29 0.98 2.37
CA GLU A 87 -14.72 -0.43 2.46
C GLU A 87 -13.86 -1.27 3.40
N LEU A 88 -12.58 -0.91 3.60
CA LEU A 88 -11.64 -1.68 4.43
C LEU A 88 -11.26 -0.98 5.74
N MET A 89 -11.73 0.24 6.01
CA MET A 89 -11.52 0.84 7.32
C MET A 89 -12.48 0.26 8.37
N GLN A 90 -11.90 -0.22 9.47
CA GLN A 90 -12.61 -0.70 10.64
C GLN A 90 -12.02 -0.07 11.90
N ASP A 91 -12.85 0.61 12.70
CA ASP A 91 -12.47 1.22 13.97
C ASP A 91 -11.24 2.17 13.89
N GLY A 92 -11.07 2.83 12.73
CA GLY A 92 -9.98 3.76 12.46
C GLY A 92 -8.69 3.12 11.95
N PHE A 93 -8.69 1.84 11.62
CA PHE A 93 -7.56 1.10 11.04
C PHE A 93 -8.00 0.36 9.78
N VAL A 94 -7.05 -0.18 9.02
CA VAL A 94 -7.31 -0.80 7.71
C VAL A 94 -7.17 -2.32 7.79
N LEU A 95 -8.22 -3.02 7.39
CA LEU A 95 -8.19 -4.45 7.10
C LEU A 95 -7.41 -4.71 5.79
N ARG A 96 -6.77 -5.87 5.68
CA ARG A 96 -6.10 -6.23 4.43
C ARG A 96 -7.12 -6.47 3.31
N TYR A 97 -8.17 -7.24 3.59
CA TYR A 97 -9.33 -7.51 2.74
C TYR A 97 -10.53 -7.81 3.66
N LEU A 98 -11.74 -7.92 3.10
CA LEU A 98 -12.92 -8.30 3.89
C LEU A 98 -12.95 -9.83 4.09
N PRO A 99 -12.86 -10.34 5.33
CA PRO A 99 -12.82 -11.80 5.58
C PRO A 99 -14.09 -12.52 5.11
N GLU A 100 -15.25 -11.86 5.18
CA GLU A 100 -16.55 -12.42 4.79
C GLU A 100 -16.68 -12.66 3.28
N GLN A 101 -15.88 -11.96 2.48
CA GLN A 101 -15.84 -12.12 1.02
C GLN A 101 -14.82 -13.18 0.59
N GLU A 102 -13.85 -13.50 1.44
CA GLU A 102 -12.63 -14.21 1.07
C GLU A 102 -12.36 -15.35 2.09
N ASN A 103 -12.80 -16.57 1.77
CA ASN A 103 -12.33 -17.81 2.42
C ASN A 103 -10.87 -18.13 2.01
N VAL A 104 -9.98 -17.14 2.00
CA VAL A 104 -8.67 -17.22 1.32
C VAL A 104 -7.54 -17.68 2.26
N ASP A 105 -7.72 -17.54 3.56
CA ASP A 105 -6.75 -17.91 4.61
C ASP A 105 -7.17 -19.17 5.39
N GLY A 106 -8.44 -19.57 5.35
CA GLY A 106 -8.92 -20.85 5.91
C GLY A 106 -8.78 -20.94 7.43
N LEU A 107 -8.60 -19.81 8.13
CA LEU A 107 -8.46 -19.76 9.58
C LEU A 107 -9.79 -19.32 10.23
N PRO A 108 -10.34 -20.09 11.20
CA PRO A 108 -11.51 -19.65 11.94
C PRO A 108 -11.15 -18.50 12.89
N GLY A 109 -11.67 -17.30 12.65
CA GLY A 109 -11.48 -16.16 13.53
C GLY A 109 -11.95 -14.83 12.92
N THR A 110 -12.01 -13.79 13.76
CA THR A 110 -12.01 -12.40 13.29
C THR A 110 -10.55 -11.94 13.35
N GLU A 111 -9.87 -11.89 12.21
CA GLU A 111 -8.48 -11.43 12.10
C GLU A 111 -8.36 -10.00 12.66
N GLY A 112 -7.22 -9.66 13.26
CA GLY A 112 -6.94 -8.28 13.64
C GLY A 112 -6.74 -7.40 12.40
N VAL A 113 -6.75 -6.08 12.59
CA VAL A 113 -6.37 -5.16 11.50
C VAL A 113 -4.85 -5.27 11.27
N PHE A 114 -4.44 -5.52 10.03
CA PHE A 114 -3.02 -5.65 9.67
C PHE A 114 -2.37 -4.26 9.65
N LEU A 115 -1.48 -4.00 10.61
CA LEU A 115 -0.96 -2.65 10.86
C LEU A 115 -0.23 -2.01 9.67
N PRO A 116 0.58 -2.74 8.86
CA PRO A 116 1.19 -2.18 7.66
C PRO A 116 0.18 -1.52 6.69
N CYS A 117 -1.03 -2.07 6.54
CA CYS A 117 -2.05 -1.51 5.66
C CYS A 117 -2.51 -0.12 6.10
N SER A 118 -2.56 0.13 7.42
CA SER A 118 -2.93 1.43 7.97
C SER A 118 -1.84 2.48 7.71
N PHE A 119 -0.56 2.09 7.81
CA PHE A 119 0.55 2.95 7.42
C PHE A 119 0.54 3.25 5.91
N TRP A 120 0.29 2.25 5.06
CA TRP A 120 0.17 2.48 3.62
C TRP A 120 -0.98 3.42 3.26
N LEU A 121 -2.08 3.39 4.03
CA LEU A 121 -3.17 4.34 3.82
C LEU A 121 -2.73 5.76 4.21
N ALA A 122 -1.99 5.92 5.31
CA ALA A 122 -1.43 7.22 5.67
C ALA A 122 -0.50 7.75 4.57
N ASP A 123 0.39 6.91 4.03
CA ASP A 123 1.28 7.27 2.93
C ASP A 123 0.51 7.65 1.66
N ALA A 124 -0.46 6.83 1.28
CA ALA A 124 -1.27 7.08 0.09
C ALA A 124 -2.10 8.37 0.24
N LEU A 125 -2.71 8.61 1.41
CA LEU A 125 -3.42 9.86 1.73
C LEU A 125 -2.49 11.06 1.59
N TYR A 126 -1.27 10.97 2.13
CA TYR A 126 -0.28 12.04 2.01
C TYR A 126 0.04 12.34 0.54
N LEU A 127 0.32 11.31 -0.26
CA LEU A 127 0.68 11.43 -1.68
C LEU A 127 -0.46 11.98 -2.54
N ILE A 128 -1.72 11.69 -2.23
CA ILE A 128 -2.88 12.29 -2.94
C ILE A 128 -3.25 13.68 -2.40
N GLY A 129 -2.44 14.27 -1.52
CA GLY A 129 -2.60 15.63 -1.01
C GLY A 129 -3.45 15.75 0.26
N ARG A 130 -3.94 14.65 0.82
CA ARG A 130 -4.73 14.61 2.07
C ARG A 130 -3.85 14.56 3.32
N LYS A 131 -2.91 15.49 3.40
CA LYS A 131 -1.83 15.51 4.41
C LYS A 131 -2.34 15.51 5.86
N LYS A 132 -3.42 16.24 6.15
CA LYS A 132 -4.00 16.30 7.49
C LYS A 132 -4.46 14.93 7.97
N GLU A 133 -5.22 14.23 7.13
CA GLU A 133 -5.76 12.92 7.49
C GLU A 133 -4.71 11.83 7.52
N ALA A 134 -3.70 11.93 6.64
CA ALA A 134 -2.52 11.08 6.73
C ALA A 134 -1.85 11.20 8.11
N ARG A 135 -1.68 12.43 8.60
CA ARG A 135 -1.09 12.69 9.92
C ARG A 135 -1.96 12.20 11.06
N GLU A 136 -3.27 12.43 11.01
CA GLU A 136 -4.20 11.93 12.04
C GLU A 136 -4.18 10.39 12.12
N LEU A 137 -4.15 9.69 10.99
CA LEU A 137 -4.05 8.23 10.96
C LEU A 137 -2.68 7.74 11.49
N PHE A 138 -1.60 8.42 11.11
CA PHE A 138 -0.26 8.11 11.60
C PHE A 138 -0.14 8.28 13.12
N GLU A 139 -0.62 9.40 13.67
CA GLU A 139 -0.62 9.66 15.11
C GLU A 139 -1.44 8.61 15.87
N ARG A 140 -2.61 8.21 15.34
CA ARG A 140 -3.40 7.10 15.89
C ARG A 140 -2.64 5.77 15.93
N LEU A 141 -1.79 5.49 14.94
CA LEU A 141 -0.96 4.29 14.91
C LEU A 141 0.17 4.33 15.94
N LEU A 142 0.66 5.52 16.32
CA LEU A 142 1.65 5.66 17.39
C LEU A 142 1.04 5.41 18.78
N GLU A 143 -0.23 5.77 18.99
CA GLU A 143 -0.93 5.58 20.27
C GLU A 143 -1.07 4.10 20.69
N ILE A 144 -0.97 3.16 19.74
CA ILE A 144 -1.13 1.73 20.03
C ILE A 144 0.20 1.03 20.31
N GLN A 145 1.34 1.72 20.18
CA GLN A 145 2.65 1.18 20.53
C GLN A 145 2.70 0.79 22.02
N ASN A 146 3.49 -0.23 22.35
CA ASN A 146 3.76 -0.51 23.76
C ASN A 146 4.74 0.53 24.36
N ASP A 147 5.06 0.35 25.64
CA ASP A 147 6.01 1.16 26.41
C ASP A 147 7.43 1.21 25.82
N LEU A 148 7.79 0.25 24.96
CA LEU A 148 9.07 0.21 24.23
C LEU A 148 8.96 0.80 22.81
N GLY A 149 7.80 1.31 22.40
CA GLY A 149 7.56 1.82 21.04
C GLY A 149 7.32 0.72 19.99
N LEU A 150 7.06 -0.52 20.42
CA LEU A 150 6.95 -1.68 19.53
C LEU A 150 5.51 -1.97 19.08
N LEU A 151 5.39 -2.46 17.85
CA LEU A 151 4.15 -2.92 17.23
C LEU A 151 4.22 -4.42 16.86
N SER A 152 3.09 -5.13 16.97
CA SER A 152 2.92 -6.46 16.38
C SER A 152 2.49 -6.35 14.92
N GLU A 153 2.17 -7.48 14.33
CA GLU A 153 1.67 -7.60 12.98
C GLU A 153 0.24 -7.06 12.84
N GLU A 154 -0.62 -7.44 13.77
CA GLU A 154 -2.03 -7.09 13.79
C GLU A 154 -2.38 -6.35 15.07
N TYR A 155 -3.50 -5.64 15.05
CA TYR A 155 -4.09 -5.04 16.24
C TYR A 155 -5.57 -5.38 16.33
N SER A 156 -6.10 -5.56 17.55
CA SER A 156 -7.53 -5.68 17.78
C SER A 156 -8.08 -4.36 18.30
N PRO A 157 -8.82 -3.58 17.50
CA PRO A 157 -9.43 -2.34 17.98
C PRO A 157 -10.45 -2.57 19.09
N LYS A 158 -11.21 -3.67 19.00
CA LYS A 158 -12.23 -4.06 19.97
C LYS A 158 -11.65 -4.38 21.35
N SER A 159 -10.60 -5.22 21.38
CA SER A 159 -9.96 -5.63 22.65
C SER A 159 -8.76 -4.78 23.04
N LYS A 160 -8.39 -3.81 22.20
CA LYS A 160 -7.25 -2.89 22.37
C LYS A 160 -5.95 -3.62 22.69
N ARG A 161 -5.61 -4.64 21.90
CA ARG A 161 -4.41 -5.46 22.09
C ARG A 161 -3.68 -5.73 20.79
N GLN A 162 -2.35 -5.80 20.88
CA GLN A 162 -1.44 -6.28 19.85
C GLN A 162 -1.70 -7.79 19.61
N LEU A 163 -1.67 -8.22 18.35
CA LEU A 163 -1.96 -9.57 17.86
C LEU A 163 -0.91 -10.05 16.86
N GLY A 164 -0.77 -11.37 16.73
CA GLY A 164 0.14 -11.98 15.76
C GLY A 164 1.61 -11.82 16.14
N ASN A 165 2.48 -11.80 15.12
CA ASN A 165 3.92 -11.73 15.34
C ASN A 165 4.34 -10.48 16.10
N PHE A 166 5.22 -10.61 17.10
CA PHE A 166 5.67 -9.47 17.92
C PHE A 166 7.15 -9.60 18.34
N PRO A 167 7.97 -8.53 18.21
CA PRO A 167 7.70 -7.34 17.41
C PRO A 167 7.72 -7.67 15.91
N GLN A 168 6.84 -7.06 15.11
CA GLN A 168 6.79 -7.35 13.68
C GLN A 168 7.62 -6.34 12.88
N ALA A 169 8.70 -6.80 12.26
CA ALA A 169 9.60 -5.94 11.48
C ALA A 169 8.85 -5.19 10.37
N PHE A 170 7.85 -5.80 9.75
CA PHE A 170 7.10 -5.18 8.66
C PHE A 170 6.26 -3.98 9.10
N SER A 171 5.64 -4.05 10.27
CA SER A 171 4.93 -2.92 10.89
C SER A 171 5.88 -1.76 11.19
N HIS A 172 7.09 -2.07 11.68
CA HIS A 172 8.10 -1.05 11.98
C HIS A 172 8.71 -0.41 10.73
N VAL A 173 8.96 -1.18 9.67
CA VAL A 173 9.40 -0.63 8.37
C VAL A 173 8.33 0.32 7.82
N SER A 174 7.06 -0.05 7.91
CA SER A 174 5.95 0.80 7.46
C SER A 174 5.83 2.07 8.30
N LEU A 175 6.04 1.98 9.61
CA LEU A 175 6.11 3.15 10.50
C LEU A 175 7.23 4.11 10.09
N VAL A 176 8.45 3.60 9.90
CA VAL A 176 9.62 4.43 9.55
C VAL A 176 9.40 5.11 8.20
N ASN A 177 8.91 4.38 7.20
CA ASN A 177 8.61 4.95 5.89
C ASN A 177 7.56 6.07 5.97
N ALA A 178 6.48 5.85 6.72
CA ALA A 178 5.46 6.86 6.93
C ALA A 178 5.99 8.09 7.66
N ALA A 179 6.79 7.90 8.72
CA ALA A 179 7.43 9.00 9.44
C ALA A 179 8.31 9.84 8.51
N LEU A 180 9.14 9.19 7.67
CA LEU A 180 9.98 9.88 6.69
C LEU A 180 9.13 10.66 5.68
N LEU A 181 8.06 10.06 5.14
CA LEU A 181 7.19 10.71 4.16
C LEU A 181 6.43 11.91 4.74
N LEU A 182 5.87 11.76 5.94
CA LEU A 182 5.08 12.80 6.61
C LEU A 182 5.93 13.93 7.22
N SER A 183 7.25 13.72 7.33
CA SER A 183 8.20 14.72 7.82
C SER A 183 8.64 15.74 6.76
N ASP A 184 8.13 15.64 5.53
CA ASP A 184 8.55 16.42 4.36
C ASP A 184 10.06 16.27 4.03
N GLN A 185 10.76 15.27 4.60
CA GLN A 185 12.18 15.00 4.34
C GLN A 185 12.42 14.00 3.20
N HIS A 186 11.38 13.63 2.44
CA HIS A 186 11.55 12.72 1.32
C HIS A 186 12.26 13.41 0.16
N PRO A 187 13.38 12.87 -0.36
CA PRO A 187 13.89 13.30 -1.66
C PRO A 187 12.79 13.02 -2.70
N GLU A 188 12.52 14.01 -3.57
CA GLU A 188 11.45 13.90 -4.57
C GLU A 188 11.55 12.58 -5.33
N ILE A 189 10.46 11.81 -5.32
CA ILE A 189 10.37 10.56 -6.07
C ILE A 189 10.10 10.93 -7.55
N GLY A 190 11.17 11.26 -8.27
CA GLY A 190 11.21 11.39 -9.74
C GLY A 190 11.48 10.07 -10.47
#